data_AF-A0A9P6MCQ7-F1
#
_entry.id   AF-A0A9P6MCQ7-F1
#
_cell.length_a   1.000
_cell.length_b   1.000
_cell.length_c   1.000
_cell.angle_alpha   90.00
_cell.angle_beta   90.00
_cell.angle_gamma   90.00
#
_symmetry.space_group_name_H-M   'P 1'
#
loop_
_entity.id
_entity.type
_entity.pdbx_description
1 polymer ?
#
loop_
_entity_poly.entity_id
_entity_poly.type
_entity_poly.pdbx_seq_one_letter_code
_entity_poly.pdbx_strand_id
1 'polypeptide(L)'
;SALESIGLASKRACLDIAGLIPSARKLIFGNACAIRTDKHYAAPQKEFIACIELGAFEDGINSAVLIVNWLCLIQAERNPRWSIVMSKKSAIIALFVEPMIVAKDPVFVAFMNPVKKVTVHDSKAIDFNVRTVLEHFRSLPIIKYVTISPHVDKTLCPISAYQTYVARLPQPLVPVPHQKGSCHSIVPLIRYFRDASKATGAVRIRVFHNEISRLMFVEGTEIPSKSDGLRPMGSSLAAMTGVPIANTMVQWYWSSPKIF
;
A
#
# COMPACT_ATOMS: atom_id res chain seq x y z
N SER A 1 11.74 68.29 -2.85
CA SER A 1 12.92 67.43 -3.10
C SER A 1 12.47 66.27 -3.98
N ALA A 2 13.08 66.07 -5.15
CA ALA A 2 12.57 65.30 -6.30
C ALA A 2 12.43 63.76 -6.11
N LEU A 3 12.41 63.26 -4.87
CA LEU A 3 12.49 61.83 -4.55
C LEU A 3 11.13 61.12 -4.38
N GLU A 4 10.02 61.85 -4.39
CA GLU A 4 8.70 61.31 -4.04
C GLU A 4 7.93 60.69 -5.22
N SER A 5 8.32 60.95 -6.48
CA SER A 5 7.66 60.37 -7.66
C SER A 5 8.34 59.13 -8.25
N ILE A 6 9.49 58.71 -7.71
CA ILE A 6 10.29 57.62 -8.26
C ILE A 6 9.87 56.27 -7.67
N GLY A 7 9.44 55.34 -8.53
CA GLY A 7 9.02 53.99 -8.14
C GLY A 7 10.14 53.17 -7.46
N LEU A 8 9.73 52.21 -6.62
CA LEU A 8 10.61 51.38 -5.78
C LEU A 8 11.72 50.65 -6.56
N ALA A 9 11.47 50.28 -7.81
CA ALA A 9 12.45 49.66 -8.70
C ALA A 9 13.57 50.63 -9.12
N SER A 10 13.20 51.88 -9.42
CA SER A 10 14.15 52.91 -9.84
C SER A 10 14.98 53.42 -8.64
N LYS A 11 14.41 53.42 -7.43
CA LYS A 11 15.16 53.66 -6.17
C LYS A 11 16.20 52.56 -5.89
N ARG A 12 15.89 51.30 -6.20
CA ARG A 12 16.84 50.17 -6.07
C ARG A 12 17.99 50.29 -7.08
N ALA A 13 17.68 50.65 -8.33
CA ALA A 13 18.69 50.85 -9.37
C ALA A 13 19.66 52.00 -9.05
N CYS A 14 19.16 53.13 -8.50
CA CYS A 14 20.05 54.22 -8.06
C CYS A 14 21.03 53.79 -6.95
N LEU A 15 20.62 52.85 -6.10
CA LEU A 15 21.46 52.37 -4.99
C LEU A 15 22.41 51.23 -5.39
N ASP A 16 22.09 50.52 -6.47
CA ASP A 16 23.05 49.69 -7.19
C ASP A 16 24.19 50.55 -7.75
N ILE A 17 23.84 51.65 -8.43
CA ILE A 17 24.80 52.58 -9.00
C ILE A 17 25.63 53.27 -7.90
N ALA A 18 25.03 53.52 -6.74
CA ALA A 18 25.72 54.08 -5.58
C ALA A 18 26.62 53.09 -4.81
N GLY A 19 26.76 51.84 -5.28
CA GLY A 19 27.68 50.86 -4.69
C GLY A 19 27.25 50.30 -3.33
N LEU A 20 25.98 50.43 -2.97
CA LEU A 20 25.50 49.96 -1.66
C LEU A 20 25.42 48.43 -1.62
N ILE A 21 26.05 47.84 -0.60
CA ILE A 21 26.05 46.39 -0.39
C ILE A 21 24.62 45.81 -0.30
N PRO A 22 24.37 44.62 -0.88
CA PRO A 22 23.02 44.03 -0.96
C PRO A 22 22.30 43.91 0.40
N SER A 23 23.05 43.64 1.48
CA SER A 23 22.54 43.52 2.84
C SER A 23 21.97 44.84 3.38
N ALA A 24 22.64 45.97 3.13
CA ALA A 24 22.17 47.29 3.54
C ALA A 24 20.90 47.69 2.75
N ARG A 25 20.80 47.27 1.49
CA ARG A 25 19.63 47.53 0.65
C ARG A 25 18.40 46.74 1.11
N LYS A 26 18.59 45.49 1.53
CA LYS A 26 17.52 44.66 2.12
C LYS A 26 16.97 45.25 3.42
N LEU A 27 17.83 45.90 4.21
CA LEU A 27 17.45 46.61 5.43
C LEU A 27 16.65 47.89 5.12
N ILE A 28 17.11 48.70 4.15
CA ILE A 28 16.50 49.99 3.80
C ILE A 28 15.13 49.83 3.11
N PHE A 29 14.97 48.81 2.24
CA PHE A 29 13.71 48.56 1.52
C PHE A 29 13.00 47.30 2.00
N GLY A 30 13.17 46.92 3.26
CA GLY A 30 12.45 45.82 3.90
C GLY A 30 10.94 46.02 3.75
N ASN A 31 10.40 45.56 2.63
CA ASN A 31 9.00 45.72 2.27
C ASN A 31 8.20 44.91 3.29
N ALA A 32 7.12 45.46 3.85
CA ALA A 32 6.21 44.72 4.73
C ALA A 32 5.79 43.36 4.10
N CYS A 33 5.72 43.29 2.77
CA CYS A 33 5.52 42.06 2.01
C CYS A 33 6.68 41.06 2.14
N ALA A 34 7.94 41.51 2.08
CA ALA A 34 9.11 40.66 2.28
C ALA A 34 9.18 40.14 3.72
N ILE A 35 8.90 40.99 4.71
CA ILE A 35 8.85 40.60 6.14
C ILE A 35 7.73 39.58 6.39
N ARG A 36 6.55 39.75 5.77
CA ARG A 36 5.45 38.76 5.85
C ARG A 36 5.81 37.45 5.16
N THR A 37 6.50 37.51 4.03
CA THR A 37 6.94 36.32 3.28
C THR A 37 7.98 35.52 4.07
N ASP A 38 8.98 36.20 4.66
CA ASP A 38 10.00 35.57 5.51
C ASP A 38 9.35 34.88 6.73
N LYS A 39 8.35 35.52 7.36
CA LYS A 39 7.57 34.88 8.46
C LYS A 39 6.78 33.66 8.00
N HIS A 40 6.18 33.71 6.82
CA HIS A 40 5.41 32.58 6.27
C HIS A 40 6.32 31.41 5.83
N TYR A 41 7.57 31.71 5.44
CA TYR A 41 8.51 30.71 4.92
C TYR A 41 9.32 30.04 6.04
N ALA A 42 9.54 30.73 7.15
CA ALA A 42 10.35 30.24 8.27
C ALA A 42 9.93 28.86 8.80
N ALA A 43 8.62 28.63 9.00
CA ALA A 43 8.14 27.37 9.57
C ALA A 43 8.34 26.16 8.62
N PRO A 44 7.89 26.20 7.34
CA PRO A 44 8.19 25.13 6.38
C PRO A 44 9.68 24.88 6.18
N GLN A 45 10.50 25.95 6.12
CA GLN A 45 11.94 25.83 5.92
C GLN A 45 12.64 25.14 7.09
N LYS A 46 12.30 25.52 8.33
CA LYS A 46 12.84 24.88 9.54
C LYS A 46 12.48 23.40 9.60
N GLU A 47 11.24 23.07 9.26
CA GLU A 47 10.75 21.68 9.21
C GLU A 47 11.47 20.86 8.14
N PHE A 48 11.73 21.42 6.96
CA PHE A 48 12.48 20.77 5.90
C PHE A 48 13.94 20.51 6.28
N ILE A 49 14.62 21.51 6.86
CA ILE A 49 16.02 21.39 7.29
C ILE A 49 16.16 20.34 8.38
N ALA A 50 15.28 20.36 9.40
CA ALA A 50 15.29 19.35 10.46
C ALA A 50 15.10 17.92 9.92
N CYS A 51 14.29 17.76 8.88
CA CYS A 51 14.06 16.46 8.23
C CYS A 51 15.34 15.96 7.52
N ILE A 52 16.12 16.85 6.90
CA ILE A 52 17.41 16.53 6.29
C ILE A 52 18.44 16.18 7.36
N GLU A 53 18.54 16.97 8.43
CA GLU A 53 19.50 16.76 9.53
C GLU A 53 19.26 15.44 10.27
N LEU A 54 18.02 14.96 10.31
CA LEU A 54 17.66 13.66 10.88
C LEU A 54 17.99 12.46 9.96
N GLY A 55 18.55 12.70 8.77
CA GLY A 55 18.91 11.65 7.82
C GLY A 55 17.70 10.97 7.17
N ALA A 56 16.57 11.70 7.02
CA ALA A 56 15.36 11.13 6.41
C ALA A 56 15.53 10.79 4.91
N PHE A 57 16.59 11.29 4.26
CA PHE A 57 16.90 11.07 2.86
C PHE A 57 18.40 10.78 2.68
N GLU A 58 18.77 10.00 1.66
CA GLU A 58 20.16 9.62 1.38
C GLU A 58 21.00 10.81 0.89
N ASP A 59 22.30 10.75 1.16
CA ASP A 59 23.27 11.76 0.71
C ASP A 59 23.45 11.73 -0.82
N GLY A 60 23.56 12.91 -1.44
CA GLY A 60 23.79 13.05 -2.89
C GLY A 60 22.53 12.99 -3.76
N ILE A 61 21.34 12.92 -3.16
CA ILE A 61 20.08 13.00 -3.90
C ILE A 61 19.91 14.40 -4.52
N ASN A 62 19.44 14.44 -5.78
CA ASN A 62 19.07 15.67 -6.48
C ASN A 62 18.09 16.52 -5.63
N SER A 63 18.37 17.82 -5.49
CA SER A 63 17.54 18.78 -4.77
C SER A 63 16.05 18.74 -5.12
N ALA A 64 15.70 18.52 -6.39
CA ALA A 64 14.32 18.35 -6.83
C ALA A 64 13.64 17.12 -6.22
N VAL A 65 14.36 15.99 -6.17
CA VAL A 65 13.87 14.74 -5.59
C VAL A 65 13.70 14.88 -4.08
N LEU A 66 14.63 15.55 -3.39
CA LEU A 66 14.51 15.85 -1.96
C LEU A 66 13.24 16.63 -1.63
N ILE A 67 12.94 17.68 -2.42
CA ILE A 67 11.72 18.47 -2.23
C ILE A 67 10.48 17.62 -2.48
N VAL A 68 10.45 16.83 -3.57
CA VAL A 68 9.31 15.96 -3.89
C VAL A 68 9.05 14.95 -2.78
N ASN A 69 10.11 14.29 -2.29
CA ASN A 69 10.01 13.30 -1.22
C ASN A 69 9.47 13.92 0.06
N TRP A 70 9.95 15.10 0.44
CA TRP A 70 9.44 15.81 1.62
C TRP A 70 7.98 16.24 1.47
N LEU A 71 7.57 16.74 0.30
CA LEU A 71 6.17 17.08 0.05
C LEU A 71 5.26 15.83 0.13
N CYS A 72 5.73 14.68 -0.35
CA CYS A 72 5.03 13.41 -0.23
C CYS A 72 4.93 12.94 1.23
N LEU A 73 6.01 13.09 2.00
CA LEU A 73 6.05 12.75 3.42
C LEU A 73 5.03 13.58 4.23
N ILE A 74 4.98 14.89 3.99
CA ILE A 74 3.96 15.76 4.60
C ILE A 74 2.54 15.34 4.20
N GLN A 75 2.34 14.98 2.93
CA GLN A 75 1.04 14.51 2.45
C GLN A 75 0.62 13.21 3.13
N ALA A 76 1.56 12.28 3.32
CA ALA A 76 1.29 10.98 3.94
C ALA A 76 1.01 11.08 5.44
N GLU A 77 1.78 11.89 6.18
CA GLU A 77 1.67 11.97 7.64
C GLU A 77 0.48 12.79 8.11
N ARG A 78 0.20 13.91 7.43
CA ARG A 78 -0.76 14.91 7.92
C ARG A 78 -1.98 15.08 7.03
N ASN A 79 -1.96 14.46 5.84
CA ASN A 79 -2.99 14.55 4.82
C ASN A 79 -3.58 15.97 4.62
N PRO A 80 -2.75 17.03 4.51
CA PRO A 80 -3.24 18.37 4.26
C PRO A 80 -3.88 18.48 2.87
N ARG A 81 -4.66 19.54 2.67
CA ARG A 81 -5.12 19.90 1.32
C ARG A 81 -3.92 20.18 0.42
N TRP A 82 -3.96 19.74 -0.83
CA TRP A 82 -2.89 20.00 -1.80
C TRP A 82 -2.58 21.49 -1.95
N SER A 83 -3.55 22.39 -1.80
CA SER A 83 -3.29 23.85 -1.79
C SER A 83 -2.30 24.28 -0.69
N ILE A 84 -2.34 23.64 0.48
CA ILE A 84 -1.41 23.91 1.59
C ILE A 84 -0.02 23.37 1.25
N VAL A 85 0.08 22.15 0.71
CA VAL A 85 1.34 21.55 0.24
C VAL A 85 1.99 22.43 -0.84
N MET A 86 1.18 22.93 -1.78
CA MET A 86 1.61 23.84 -2.83
C MET A 86 2.13 25.17 -2.29
N SER A 87 1.58 25.66 -1.18
CA SER A 87 2.05 26.88 -0.55
C SER A 87 3.45 26.72 0.08
N LYS A 88 3.76 25.52 0.59
CA LYS A 88 5.08 25.19 1.18
C LYS A 88 6.18 25.08 0.12
N LYS A 89 5.84 24.65 -1.11
CA LYS A 89 6.77 24.50 -2.23
C LYS A 89 7.67 25.73 -2.45
N SER A 90 7.08 26.92 -2.54
CA SER A 90 7.82 28.16 -2.83
C SER A 90 8.76 28.53 -1.68
N ALA A 91 8.38 28.21 -0.44
CA ALA A 91 9.23 28.43 0.72
C ALA A 91 10.49 27.55 0.69
N ILE A 92 10.36 26.29 0.26
CA ILE A 92 11.50 25.37 0.20
C ILE A 92 12.40 25.65 -1.00
N ILE A 93 11.82 25.94 -2.17
CA ILE A 93 12.60 26.31 -3.36
C ILE A 93 13.48 27.55 -3.10
N ALA A 94 13.00 28.48 -2.27
CA ALA A 94 13.75 29.68 -1.90
C ALA A 94 14.99 29.41 -1.02
N LEU A 95 15.17 28.19 -0.48
CA LEU A 95 16.38 27.81 0.26
C LEU A 95 17.57 27.48 -0.64
N PHE A 96 17.32 27.16 -1.91
CA PHE A 96 18.36 26.74 -2.85
C PHE A 96 19.01 27.95 -3.52
N VAL A 97 20.33 27.85 -3.76
CA VAL A 97 21.13 28.91 -4.40
C VAL A 97 20.61 29.25 -5.81
N GLU A 98 20.13 28.23 -6.53
CA GLU A 98 19.57 28.38 -7.88
C GLU A 98 18.14 27.82 -7.97
N PRO A 99 17.14 28.57 -7.46
CA PRO A 99 15.73 28.14 -7.41
C PRO A 99 15.15 27.72 -8.76
N MET A 100 15.65 28.34 -9.83
CA MET A 100 15.18 28.12 -11.20
C MET A 100 15.61 26.76 -11.76
N ILE A 101 16.75 26.22 -11.34
CA ILE A 101 17.20 24.90 -11.77
C ILE A 101 16.29 23.83 -11.18
N VAL A 102 16.05 23.91 -9.87
CA VAL A 102 15.14 22.99 -9.17
C VAL A 102 13.71 23.07 -9.72
N ALA A 103 13.22 24.28 -10.02
CA ALA A 103 11.87 24.47 -10.54
C ALA A 103 11.68 23.93 -11.98
N LYS A 104 12.76 23.83 -12.77
CA LYS A 104 12.75 23.31 -14.15
C LYS A 104 13.15 21.84 -14.23
N ASP A 105 13.59 21.25 -13.11
CA ASP A 105 14.00 19.85 -13.07
C ASP A 105 12.87 18.93 -13.58
N PRO A 106 13.17 17.96 -14.47
CA PRO A 106 12.16 17.09 -15.07
C PRO A 106 11.31 16.33 -14.03
N VAL A 107 11.93 15.86 -12.94
CA VAL A 107 11.25 15.12 -11.87
C VAL A 107 10.31 16.06 -11.11
N PHE A 108 10.80 17.26 -10.81
CA PHE A 108 9.99 18.27 -10.15
C PHE A 108 8.78 18.67 -11.01
N VAL A 109 8.98 18.94 -12.30
CA VAL A 109 7.91 19.31 -13.23
C VAL A 109 6.91 18.17 -13.39
N ALA A 110 7.38 16.93 -13.53
CA ALA A 110 6.54 15.74 -13.65
C ALA A 110 5.65 15.53 -12.41
N PHE A 111 6.17 15.78 -11.21
CA PHE A 111 5.39 15.70 -9.97
C PHE A 111 4.39 16.85 -9.83
N MET A 112 4.81 18.08 -10.12
CA MET A 112 3.97 19.26 -9.90
C MET A 112 2.84 19.40 -10.92
N ASN A 113 2.99 18.89 -12.13
CA ASN A 113 1.99 19.02 -13.20
C ASN A 113 0.65 18.32 -12.86
N PRO A 114 0.61 17.06 -12.40
CA PRO A 114 -0.60 16.42 -11.90
C PRO A 114 -1.20 17.16 -10.71
N VAL A 115 -0.38 17.61 -9.75
CA VAL A 115 -0.84 18.31 -8.55
C VAL A 115 -1.51 19.65 -8.88
N LYS A 116 -1.00 20.38 -9.90
CA LYS A 116 -1.65 21.60 -10.42
C LYS A 116 -2.96 21.30 -11.15
N LYS A 117 -3.08 20.12 -11.77
CA LYS A 117 -4.31 19.66 -12.43
C LYS A 117 -5.38 19.17 -11.44
N VAL A 118 -5.14 19.24 -10.13
CA VAL A 118 -6.13 18.95 -9.05
C VAL A 118 -7.20 20.06 -8.94
N THR A 119 -7.60 20.68 -10.04
CA THR A 119 -9.03 20.78 -10.31
C THR A 119 -9.45 19.41 -10.83
N VAL A 120 -9.72 18.49 -9.90
CA VAL A 120 -10.56 17.34 -10.24
C VAL A 120 -11.89 17.95 -10.65
N HIS A 121 -12.11 18.09 -11.96
CA HIS A 121 -13.47 18.23 -12.44
C HIS A 121 -14.21 17.02 -11.89
N ASP A 122 -15.27 17.27 -11.12
CA ASP A 122 -16.19 16.23 -10.63
C ASP A 122 -16.47 15.31 -11.82
N SER A 123 -15.88 14.12 -11.82
CA SER A 123 -15.78 13.25 -12.99
C SER A 123 -17.08 12.50 -13.22
N LYS A 124 -18.21 13.19 -13.03
CA LYS A 124 -19.53 12.76 -13.50
C LYS A 124 -19.60 12.62 -15.01
N ALA A 125 -18.58 13.10 -15.74
CA ALA A 125 -18.49 13.05 -17.19
C ALA A 125 -17.35 12.17 -17.75
N ILE A 126 -16.50 11.56 -16.90
CA ILE A 126 -15.47 10.64 -17.40
C ILE A 126 -15.92 9.22 -17.09
N ASP A 127 -16.53 8.60 -18.09
CA ASP A 127 -16.81 7.16 -18.11
C ASP A 127 -15.48 6.41 -18.31
N PHE A 128 -14.74 6.21 -17.21
CA PHE A 128 -13.60 5.29 -17.24
C PHE A 128 -14.14 3.88 -17.45
N ASN A 129 -14.08 3.42 -18.70
CA ASN A 129 -14.40 2.05 -19.03
C ASN A 129 -13.30 1.11 -18.50
N VAL A 130 -13.40 0.76 -17.22
CA VAL A 130 -12.52 -0.21 -16.55
C VAL A 130 -12.80 -1.66 -16.96
N ARG A 131 -13.78 -1.91 -17.85
CA ARG A 131 -14.16 -3.26 -18.27
C ARG A 131 -12.97 -4.00 -18.87
N THR A 132 -12.20 -3.37 -19.76
CA THR A 132 -11.02 -3.96 -20.40
C THR A 132 -9.96 -4.35 -19.37
N VAL A 133 -9.73 -3.51 -18.36
CA VAL A 133 -8.77 -3.77 -17.28
C VAL A 133 -9.26 -4.91 -16.40
N LEU A 134 -10.56 -4.93 -16.03
CA LEU A 134 -11.17 -6.00 -15.27
C LEU A 134 -11.20 -7.34 -16.03
N GLU A 135 -11.44 -7.31 -17.34
CA GLU A 135 -11.40 -8.49 -18.22
C GLU A 135 -9.97 -9.03 -18.34
N HIS A 136 -8.98 -8.15 -18.46
CA HIS A 136 -7.57 -8.53 -18.42
C HIS A 136 -7.23 -9.20 -17.09
N PHE A 137 -7.55 -8.59 -15.95
CA PHE A 137 -7.31 -9.20 -14.63
C PHE A 137 -8.08 -10.51 -14.41
N ARG A 138 -9.30 -10.65 -14.98
CA ARG A 138 -10.06 -11.92 -14.97
C ARG A 138 -9.46 -12.99 -15.88
N SER A 139 -8.75 -12.59 -16.94
CA SER A 139 -8.06 -13.50 -17.85
C SER A 139 -6.75 -14.04 -17.26
N LEU A 140 -6.16 -13.33 -16.30
CA LEU A 140 -4.95 -13.78 -15.62
C LEU A 140 -5.27 -14.93 -14.65
N PRO A 141 -4.51 -16.04 -14.68
CA PRO A 141 -4.67 -17.10 -13.71
C PRO A 141 -4.27 -16.60 -12.32
N ILE A 142 -5.20 -16.66 -11.36
CA ILE A 142 -4.88 -16.41 -9.94
C ILE A 142 -4.11 -17.63 -9.42
N ILE A 143 -2.78 -17.54 -9.40
CA ILE A 143 -1.92 -18.55 -8.83
C ILE A 143 -1.68 -18.20 -7.36
N LYS A 144 -2.13 -19.07 -6.46
CA LYS A 144 -1.82 -18.99 -5.03
C LYS A 144 -0.89 -20.13 -4.65
N TYR A 145 0.23 -19.80 -4.04
CA TYR A 145 1.13 -20.79 -3.46
C TYR A 145 0.73 -21.05 -2.01
N VAL A 146 0.67 -22.33 -1.63
CA VAL A 146 0.44 -22.76 -0.26
C VAL A 146 1.54 -23.74 0.10
N THR A 147 2.28 -23.45 1.15
CA THR A 147 3.30 -24.35 1.70
C THR A 147 2.67 -25.15 2.83
N ILE A 148 2.71 -26.49 2.72
CA ILE A 148 2.27 -27.39 3.78
C ILE A 148 3.51 -27.90 4.50
N SER A 149 3.64 -27.59 5.79
CA SER A 149 4.77 -27.99 6.62
C SER A 149 4.46 -29.27 7.43
N PRO A 150 5.47 -30.09 7.76
CA PRO A 150 5.28 -31.24 8.63
C PRO A 150 4.96 -30.78 10.06
N HIS A 151 4.11 -31.55 10.74
CA HIS A 151 3.86 -31.40 12.16
C HIS A 151 4.75 -32.37 12.96
N VAL A 152 5.14 -31.98 14.18
CA VAL A 152 6.00 -32.80 15.06
C VAL A 152 5.30 -34.11 15.42
N ASP A 153 4.03 -34.03 15.82
CA ASP A 153 3.18 -35.20 16.00
C ASP A 153 2.78 -35.79 14.65
N LYS A 154 3.14 -37.06 14.41
CA LYS A 154 2.83 -37.81 13.19
C LYS A 154 1.33 -37.99 12.98
N THR A 155 0.53 -38.09 14.03
CA THR A 155 -0.94 -38.25 13.93
C THR A 155 -1.61 -36.99 13.40
N LEU A 156 -1.05 -35.83 13.71
CA LEU A 156 -1.51 -34.51 13.26
C LEU A 156 -0.76 -34.00 12.02
N CYS A 157 0.22 -34.76 11.50
CA CYS A 157 1.08 -34.31 10.42
C CYS A 157 0.40 -34.41 9.04
N PRO A 158 0.12 -33.28 8.38
CA PRO A 158 -0.58 -33.30 7.09
C PRO A 158 0.27 -33.95 5.98
N ILE A 159 1.60 -33.84 6.05
CA ILE A 159 2.51 -34.47 5.08
C ILE A 159 2.45 -36.00 5.23
N SER A 160 2.54 -36.51 6.46
CA SER A 160 2.47 -37.96 6.74
C SER A 160 1.11 -38.54 6.36
N ALA A 161 0.03 -37.81 6.66
CA ALA A 161 -1.33 -38.18 6.25
C ALA A 161 -1.46 -38.23 4.72
N TYR A 162 -0.92 -37.23 4.02
CA TYR A 162 -0.95 -37.19 2.55
C TYR A 162 -0.12 -38.32 1.91
N GLN A 163 1.08 -38.60 2.41
CA GLN A 163 1.90 -39.73 1.94
C GLN A 163 1.18 -41.07 2.09
N THR A 164 0.53 -41.27 3.24
CA THR A 164 -0.27 -42.47 3.50
C THR A 164 -1.47 -42.55 2.56
N TYR A 165 -2.13 -41.42 2.29
CA TYR A 165 -3.20 -41.34 1.31
C TYR A 165 -2.72 -41.72 -0.09
N VAL A 166 -1.61 -41.15 -0.57
CA VAL A 166 -1.06 -41.44 -1.90
C VAL A 166 -0.64 -42.90 -2.03
N ALA A 167 -0.04 -43.48 -0.99
CA ALA A 167 0.35 -44.90 -0.96
C ALA A 167 -0.86 -45.86 -1.08
N ARG A 168 -2.05 -45.41 -0.67
CA ARG A 168 -3.30 -46.18 -0.77
C ARG A 168 -4.04 -45.97 -2.09
N LEU A 169 -3.58 -45.06 -2.95
CA LEU A 169 -4.24 -44.82 -4.23
C LEU A 169 -3.99 -46.00 -5.18
N PRO A 170 -5.04 -46.52 -5.85
CA PRO A 170 -4.89 -47.60 -6.82
C PRO A 170 -4.23 -47.16 -8.13
N GLN A 171 -4.13 -45.85 -8.37
CA GLN A 171 -3.57 -45.28 -9.60
C GLN A 171 -2.58 -44.15 -9.29
N PRO A 172 -1.48 -44.05 -10.06
CA PRO A 172 -0.47 -43.01 -9.87
C PRO A 172 -1.03 -41.60 -10.10
N LEU A 173 -0.29 -40.60 -9.60
CA LEU A 173 -0.61 -39.19 -9.82
C LEU A 173 -0.38 -38.83 -11.30
N VAL A 174 -1.45 -38.46 -12.01
CA VAL A 174 -1.43 -38.11 -13.43
C VAL A 174 -1.94 -36.67 -13.55
N PRO A 175 -1.19 -35.79 -14.24
CA PRO A 175 -1.65 -34.45 -14.56
C PRO A 175 -2.92 -34.49 -15.44
N VAL A 176 -3.91 -33.70 -15.07
CA VAL A 176 -5.17 -33.54 -15.82
C VAL A 176 -5.31 -32.11 -16.34
N PRO A 177 -5.94 -31.88 -17.50
CA PRO A 177 -6.19 -30.54 -18.01
C PRO A 177 -6.99 -29.69 -17.01
N HIS A 178 -6.62 -28.41 -16.87
CA HIS A 178 -7.35 -27.47 -16.01
C HIS A 178 -8.73 -27.14 -16.61
N GLN A 179 -9.77 -27.04 -15.77
CA GLN A 179 -11.15 -26.82 -16.20
C GLN A 179 -11.36 -25.54 -17.03
N LYS A 180 -10.56 -24.48 -16.77
CA LYS A 180 -10.66 -23.19 -17.48
C LYS A 180 -9.77 -23.07 -18.72
N GLY A 181 -9.05 -24.12 -19.11
CA GLY A 181 -8.22 -24.08 -20.31
C GLY A 181 -7.24 -25.24 -20.41
N SER A 182 -7.05 -25.76 -21.62
CA SER A 182 -6.18 -26.89 -21.93
C SER A 182 -4.68 -26.58 -21.83
N CYS A 183 -4.30 -25.30 -21.75
CA CYS A 183 -2.90 -24.88 -21.73
C CYS A 183 -2.16 -25.25 -20.42
N HIS A 184 -2.89 -25.55 -19.34
CA HIS A 184 -2.30 -25.90 -18.05
C HIS A 184 -2.82 -27.26 -17.58
N SER A 185 -1.93 -28.10 -17.06
CA SER A 185 -2.27 -29.34 -16.38
C SER A 185 -2.14 -29.17 -14.87
N ILE A 186 -3.06 -29.74 -14.11
CA ILE A 186 -3.05 -29.78 -12.65
C ILE A 186 -2.98 -31.23 -12.16
N VAL A 187 -2.38 -31.46 -10.99
CA VAL A 187 -2.49 -32.72 -10.27
C VAL A 187 -3.38 -32.47 -9.06
N PRO A 188 -4.62 -33.01 -9.03
CA PRO A 188 -5.49 -32.85 -7.88
C PRO A 188 -4.85 -33.46 -6.63
N LEU A 189 -4.71 -32.65 -5.57
CA LEU A 189 -4.13 -33.12 -4.30
C LEU A 189 -4.99 -34.24 -3.69
N ILE A 190 -6.30 -34.01 -3.55
CA ILE A 190 -7.26 -35.03 -3.07
C ILE A 190 -8.26 -35.36 -4.19
N ARG A 191 -8.20 -36.59 -4.67
CA ARG A 191 -8.99 -37.10 -5.79
C ARG A 191 -10.36 -37.61 -5.35
N TYR A 192 -11.32 -37.53 -6.27
CA TYR A 192 -12.61 -38.16 -6.10
C TYR A 192 -12.49 -39.69 -6.21
N PHE A 193 -13.00 -40.42 -5.22
CA PHE A 193 -12.79 -41.87 -5.12
C PHE A 193 -13.23 -42.67 -6.36
N ARG A 194 -14.31 -42.25 -7.06
CA ARG A 194 -14.79 -42.96 -8.25
C ARG A 194 -14.10 -42.53 -9.55
N ASP A 195 -13.40 -41.40 -9.55
CA ASP A 195 -12.79 -40.83 -10.75
C ASP A 195 -11.51 -40.07 -10.36
N ALA A 196 -10.37 -40.73 -10.57
CA ALA A 196 -9.05 -40.20 -10.21
C ALA A 196 -8.66 -38.95 -11.02
N SER A 197 -9.35 -38.66 -12.12
CA SER A 197 -9.13 -37.46 -12.93
C SER A 197 -9.72 -36.20 -12.31
N LYS A 198 -10.62 -36.33 -11.33
CA LYS A 198 -11.35 -35.22 -10.72
C LYS A 198 -10.88 -34.96 -9.29
N ALA A 199 -10.76 -33.68 -8.95
CA ALA A 199 -10.62 -33.26 -7.56
C ALA A 199 -11.91 -33.56 -6.77
N THR A 200 -11.78 -33.84 -5.48
CA THR A 200 -12.96 -33.93 -4.60
C THR A 200 -13.64 -32.56 -4.49
N GLY A 201 -14.94 -32.50 -4.82
CA GLY A 201 -15.70 -31.25 -4.79
C GLY A 201 -16.01 -30.77 -3.37
N ALA A 202 -16.15 -29.45 -3.22
CA ALA A 202 -16.41 -28.77 -1.94
C ALA A 202 -17.66 -29.29 -1.20
N VAL A 203 -18.72 -29.64 -1.93
CA VAL A 203 -19.95 -30.21 -1.35
C VAL A 203 -19.65 -31.51 -0.61
N ARG A 204 -18.80 -32.36 -1.18
CA ARG A 204 -18.46 -33.65 -0.57
C ARG A 204 -17.49 -33.52 0.60
N ILE A 205 -16.53 -32.60 0.49
CA ILE A 205 -15.65 -32.21 1.61
C ILE A 205 -16.50 -31.76 2.80
N ARG A 206 -17.54 -30.94 2.56
CA ARG A 206 -18.47 -30.51 3.61
C ARG A 206 -19.22 -31.67 4.27
N VAL A 207 -19.63 -32.68 3.50
CA VAL A 207 -20.29 -33.87 4.06
C VAL A 207 -19.35 -34.62 4.98
N PHE A 208 -18.14 -34.96 4.52
CA PHE A 208 -17.15 -35.66 5.33
C PHE A 208 -16.76 -34.88 6.58
N HIS A 209 -16.58 -33.57 6.45
CA HIS A 209 -16.32 -32.71 7.58
C HIS A 209 -17.42 -32.86 8.63
N ASN A 210 -18.70 -32.69 8.27
CA ASN A 210 -19.81 -32.80 9.20
C ASN A 210 -19.92 -34.19 9.85
N GLU A 211 -19.64 -35.26 9.10
CA GLU A 211 -19.64 -36.63 9.62
C GLU A 211 -18.52 -36.83 10.65
N ILE A 212 -17.29 -36.42 10.33
CA ILE A 212 -16.16 -36.51 11.25
C ILE A 212 -16.41 -35.67 12.50
N SER A 213 -16.94 -34.45 12.33
CA SER A 213 -17.28 -33.59 13.47
C SER A 213 -18.25 -34.27 14.42
N ARG A 214 -19.29 -34.94 13.91
CA ARG A 214 -20.24 -35.68 14.75
C ARG A 214 -19.57 -36.79 15.56
N LEU A 215 -18.56 -37.44 15.00
CA LEU A 215 -17.81 -38.49 15.71
C LEU A 215 -16.86 -37.94 16.78
N MET A 216 -16.45 -36.67 16.67
CA MET A 216 -15.59 -36.02 17.65
C MET A 216 -16.35 -35.47 18.86
N PHE A 217 -17.68 -35.35 18.80
CA PHE A 217 -18.48 -34.90 19.94
C PHE A 217 -18.83 -36.08 20.86
N VAL A 218 -18.49 -35.95 22.14
CA VAL A 218 -18.83 -36.90 23.21
C VAL A 218 -20.26 -36.63 23.69
N GLU A 219 -21.03 -37.70 23.96
CA GLU A 219 -22.37 -37.61 24.58
C GLU A 219 -22.33 -36.69 25.81
N GLY A 220 -23.17 -35.64 25.81
CA GLY A 220 -23.25 -34.62 26.86
C GLY A 220 -22.72 -33.24 26.47
N THR A 221 -22.06 -33.09 25.32
CA THR A 221 -21.75 -31.76 24.74
C THR A 221 -22.81 -31.37 23.71
N GLU A 222 -23.31 -30.13 23.77
CA GLU A 222 -24.32 -29.65 22.81
C GLU A 222 -23.82 -29.80 21.38
N ILE A 223 -24.50 -30.65 20.61
CA ILE A 223 -24.28 -30.81 19.17
C ILE A 223 -24.44 -29.40 18.55
N PRO A 224 -23.41 -28.84 17.89
CA PRO A 224 -23.57 -27.53 17.27
C PRO A 224 -24.69 -27.62 16.23
N SER A 225 -25.65 -26.70 16.31
CA SER A 225 -26.73 -26.61 15.33
C SER A 225 -26.15 -26.52 13.90
N LYS A 226 -26.93 -26.85 12.86
CA LYS A 226 -26.50 -26.68 11.45
C LYS A 226 -25.94 -25.27 11.14
N SER A 227 -26.26 -24.27 11.96
CA SER A 227 -25.73 -22.90 11.93
C SER A 227 -24.41 -22.70 12.70
N ASP A 228 -24.17 -23.48 13.75
CA ASP A 228 -22.97 -23.43 14.63
C ASP A 228 -21.89 -24.45 14.26
N GLY A 229 -22.16 -25.30 13.27
CA GLY A 229 -21.24 -26.32 12.81
C GLY A 229 -19.96 -25.72 12.25
N LEU A 230 -18.90 -25.71 13.08
CA LEU A 230 -17.49 -25.48 12.72
C LEU A 230 -17.35 -24.51 11.55
N ARG A 231 -18.06 -23.36 11.63
CA ARG A 231 -17.97 -22.38 10.58
C ARG A 231 -16.53 -21.91 10.62
N PRO A 232 -15.86 -21.96 9.48
CA PRO A 232 -14.49 -21.55 9.47
C PRO A 232 -14.41 -20.08 9.93
N MET A 233 -13.78 -19.82 11.09
CA MET A 233 -13.55 -18.45 11.53
C MET A 233 -12.52 -17.81 10.60
N GLY A 234 -12.83 -16.61 10.11
CA GLY A 234 -11.81 -15.80 9.45
C GLY A 234 -10.63 -15.57 10.40
N SER A 235 -9.41 -15.52 9.86
CA SER A 235 -8.19 -15.39 10.65
C SER A 235 -8.22 -14.23 11.66
N SER A 236 -8.85 -13.11 11.30
CA SER A 236 -9.06 -11.97 12.19
C SER A 236 -9.98 -12.30 13.36
N LEU A 237 -11.08 -13.02 13.12
CA LEU A 237 -12.04 -13.39 14.16
C LEU A 237 -11.45 -14.44 15.12
N ALA A 238 -10.70 -15.41 14.59
CA ALA A 238 -10.00 -16.41 15.40
C ALA A 238 -8.97 -15.78 16.36
N ALA A 239 -8.21 -14.80 15.87
CA ALA A 239 -7.27 -14.05 16.71
C ALA A 239 -8.01 -13.25 17.81
N MET A 240 -9.16 -12.65 17.47
CA MET A 240 -9.98 -11.92 18.45
C MET A 240 -10.60 -12.83 19.52
N THR A 241 -10.89 -14.08 19.20
CA THR A 241 -11.42 -15.08 20.16
C THR A 241 -10.32 -15.75 20.99
N GLY A 242 -9.06 -15.32 20.88
CA GLY A 242 -7.95 -15.85 21.68
C GLY A 242 -7.29 -17.12 21.12
N VAL A 243 -7.61 -17.53 19.88
CA VAL A 243 -6.90 -18.64 19.24
C VAL A 243 -5.46 -18.21 18.93
N PRO A 244 -4.42 -18.95 19.37
CA PRO A 244 -3.04 -18.59 19.11
C PRO A 244 -2.79 -18.38 17.61
N ILE A 245 -2.08 -17.31 17.26
CA ILE A 245 -1.81 -16.93 15.86
C ILE A 245 -1.16 -18.09 15.07
N ALA A 246 -0.30 -18.87 15.72
CA ALA A 246 0.30 -20.07 15.12
C ALA A 246 -0.77 -21.09 14.68
N ASN A 247 -1.81 -21.31 15.48
CA ASN A 247 -2.90 -22.24 15.15
C ASN A 247 -3.82 -21.66 14.07
N THR A 248 -4.05 -20.35 14.09
CA THR A 248 -4.80 -19.62 13.06
C THR A 248 -4.10 -19.66 11.69
N MET A 249 -2.77 -19.56 11.66
CA MET A 249 -1.99 -19.63 10.42
C MET A 249 -1.92 -21.05 9.85
N VAL A 250 -1.87 -22.08 10.72
CA VAL A 250 -1.78 -23.48 10.30
C VAL A 250 -3.12 -24.02 9.79
N GLN A 251 -4.25 -23.58 10.37
CA GLN A 251 -5.57 -24.13 10.03
C GLN A 251 -6.43 -23.23 9.14
N TRP A 252 -5.95 -22.01 8.85
CA TRP A 252 -6.65 -20.99 8.06
C TRP A 252 -8.12 -20.88 8.47
N TYR A 253 -9.03 -20.70 7.52
CA TYR A 253 -10.48 -20.65 7.73
C TYR A 253 -10.94 -21.71 8.76
N TRP A 254 -10.36 -22.90 8.89
CA TRP A 254 -10.89 -24.02 9.68
C TRP A 254 -10.67 -23.95 11.20
N SER A 255 -10.09 -22.88 11.74
CA SER A 255 -9.99 -22.69 13.20
C SER A 255 -11.38 -22.52 13.83
N SER A 256 -11.73 -23.36 14.80
CA SER A 256 -12.96 -23.26 15.60
C SER A 256 -12.61 -23.33 17.10
N PRO A 257 -13.23 -22.50 17.96
CA PRO A 257 -12.99 -22.56 19.41
C PRO A 257 -13.58 -23.83 20.06
N LYS A 258 -14.35 -24.62 19.30
CA LYS A 258 -14.85 -25.93 19.77
C LYS A 258 -13.85 -27.07 19.48
N ILE A 259 -12.81 -26.81 18.69
CA ILE A 259 -11.72 -27.76 18.43
C ILE A 259 -10.50 -27.44 19.33
N PHE A 260 -10.36 -26.19 19.80
CA PHE A 260 -9.22 -25.68 20.58
C PHE A 260 -9.67 -24.92 21.82
#